data_AF-A0A5K1FWE6-F1
#
_entry.id   AF-A0A5K1FWE6-F1
#
_cell.length_a   1.000
_cell.length_b   1.000
_cell.length_c   1.000
_cell.angle_alpha   90.00
_cell.angle_beta   90.00
_cell.angle_gamma   90.00
#
_symmetry.space_group_name_H-M   'P 1'
#
loop_
_entity.id
_entity.type
_entity.pdbx_description
1 polymer ?
#
loop_
_entity_poly.entity_id
_entity_poly.type
_entity_poly.pdbx_seq_one_letter_code
_entity_poly.pdbx_strand_id
1 'polypeptide(L)' 'VIELLSVRAPPVEEKLKLLKEIAEEHELHWDPTATEKELLKSHEDLL' A
#
# COMPACT_ATOMS: atom_id res chain seq x y z
N VAL A 1 -13.70 -17.16 -5.20
CA VAL A 1 -13.41 -17.55 -3.79
C VAL A 1 -11.93 -17.90 -3.60
N ILE A 2 -11.34 -18.81 -4.40
CA ILE A 2 -9.92 -19.22 -4.25
C ILE A 2 -8.93 -18.05 -4.43
N GLU A 3 -9.24 -17.07 -5.29
CA GLU A 3 -8.35 -15.92 -5.52
C GLU A 3 -8.16 -15.01 -4.28
N LEU A 4 -9.14 -14.96 -3.37
CA LEU A 4 -9.05 -14.20 -2.11
C LEU A 4 -8.17 -14.90 -1.06
N LEU A 5 -7.86 -16.18 -1.26
CA LEU A 5 -6.97 -16.98 -0.41
C LEU A 5 -5.56 -17.10 -1.03
N SER A 6 -5.29 -16.37 -2.11
CA SER A 6 -4.02 -16.34 -2.79
C SER A 6 -3.04 -15.41 -2.07
N VAL A 7 -1.79 -15.84 -1.87
CA VAL A 7 -0.75 -15.04 -1.20
C VAL A 7 -0.13 -13.96 -2.10
N ARG A 8 -0.70 -13.75 -3.30
CA ARG A 8 -0.21 -12.77 -4.27
C ARG A 8 -0.26 -11.37 -3.68
N ALA A 9 0.70 -10.53 -4.09
CA ALA A 9 0.74 -9.16 -3.67
C ALA A 9 -0.57 -8.45 -4.07
N PRO A 10 -1.22 -7.72 -3.14
CA PRO A 10 -2.39 -6.95 -3.47
C PRO A 10 -2.04 -5.77 -4.38
N PRO A 11 -3.02 -5.22 -5.11
CA PRO A 11 -2.84 -4.00 -5.89
C PRO A 11 -2.28 -2.85 -5.06
N VAL A 12 -1.45 -2.00 -5.65
CA VAL A 12 -0.88 -0.82 -4.99
C VAL A 12 -1.98 0.13 -4.48
N GLU A 13 -3.05 0.29 -5.26
CA GLU A 13 -4.21 1.12 -4.89
C GLU A 13 -4.93 0.60 -3.64
N GLU A 14 -5.17 -0.71 -3.55
CA GLU A 14 -5.78 -1.36 -2.39
C GLU A 14 -4.90 -1.19 -1.13
N LYS A 15 -3.59 -1.37 -1.29
CA LYS A 15 -2.62 -1.18 -0.20
C LYS A 15 -2.59 0.26 0.30
N LEU A 16 -2.62 1.24 -0.61
CA LEU A 16 -2.65 2.66 -0.25
C LEU A 16 -3.95 3.07 0.43
N LYS A 17 -5.08 2.56 -0.05
CA LYS A 17 -6.38 2.82 0.56
C LYS A 17 -6.40 2.32 2.01
N LEU A 18 -5.97 1.08 2.24
CA LEU A 18 -5.90 0.50 3.57
C LEU A 18 -5.02 1.32 4.52
N LEU A 19 -3.85 1.77 4.06
CA LEU A 19 -2.96 2.59 4.87
C LEU A 19 -3.58 3.96 5.23
N LYS A 20 -4.36 4.56 4.32
CA LYS A 20 -5.09 5.81 4.59
C LYS A 20 -6.18 5.60 5.63
N GLU A 21 -6.93 4.51 5.52
CA GLU A 21 -7.96 4.12 6.49
C GLU A 21 -7.35 3.93 7.89
N ILE A 22 -6.22 3.22 8.00
CA ILE A 22 -5.49 3.05 9.27
C ILE A 22 -5.01 4.39 9.83
N ALA A 23 -4.46 5.27 8.99
CA ALA A 23 -3.99 6.58 9.44
C ALA A 23 -5.15 7.44 9.99
N GLU A 24 -6.32 7.41 9.34
CA GLU A 24 -7.52 8.10 9.81
C GLU A 24 -8.05 7.49 11.12
N GLU A 25 -8.13 6.17 11.22
CA GLU A 25 -8.56 5.46 12.44
C GLU A 25 -7.67 5.75 13.66
N HIS A 26 -6.36 5.96 13.43
CA HIS A 26 -5.39 6.23 14.48
C HIS A 26 -5.05 7.72 14.66
N GLU A 27 -5.78 8.62 14.00
CA GLU A 27 -5.54 10.07 14.00
C GLU A 27 -4.07 10.44 13.67
N LEU A 28 -3.44 9.65 12.79
CA LEU A 28 -2.06 9.83 12.39
C LEU A 28 -2.00 10.85 11.24
N HIS A 29 -1.19 11.90 11.40
CA HIS A 29 -0.92 12.83 10.30
C HIS A 29 0.10 12.23 9.32
N TRP A 30 -0.39 11.32 8.48
CA TRP A 30 0.42 10.57 7.52
C TRP A 30 0.27 11.12 6.10
N ASP A 31 1.40 11.34 5.43
CA ASP A 31 1.44 11.83 4.05
C ASP A 31 1.58 10.66 3.06
N PRO A 32 0.54 10.35 2.26
CA PRO A 32 0.54 9.19 1.37
C PRO A 32 1.46 9.39 0.17
N THR A 33 1.76 10.63 -0.25
CA THR A 33 2.52 10.94 -1.47
C THR A 33 3.93 10.34 -1.47
N ALA A 34 4.61 10.32 -0.32
CA ALA A 34 5.92 9.68 -0.20
C ALA A 34 5.83 8.16 -0.39
N THR A 35 4.81 7.54 0.23
CA THR A 35 4.59 6.09 0.17
C THR A 35 4.09 5.65 -1.21
N GLU A 36 3.26 6.46 -1.87
CA GLU A 36 2.82 6.24 -3.26
C GLU A 36 4.02 6.17 -4.20
N LYS A 37 4.96 7.13 -4.06
CA LYS A 37 6.18 7.18 -4.87
C LYS A 37 7.11 5.99 -4.61
N GLU A 38 7.21 5.54 -3.37
CA GLU A 38 7.99 4.36 -2.97
C GLU A 38 7.33 3.04 -3.44
N LEU A 39 6.00 2.94 -3.39
CA LEU A 39 5.25 1.77 -3.88
C LEU A 39 5.25 1.66 -5.40
N LEU A 40 5.31 2.80 -6.09
CA LEU A 40 5.45 2.88 -7.55
C LEU A 40 6.89 2.65 -8.01
N LYS A 41 7.88 2.75 -7.12
CA LYS A 41 9.26 2.40 -7.45
C LYS A 41 9.32 0.89 -7.73
N SER A 42 9.67 0.54 -8.97
CA SER A 42 9.92 -0.84 -9.35
C SER A 42 11.01 -1.43 -8.45
N HIS A 43 10.81 -2.66 -8.00
CA HIS A 43 11.70 -3.42 -7.10
C HIS A 43 13.13 -3.63 -7.66
N GLU A 44 13.42 -3.13 -8.87
CA GLU A 44 14.74 -3.15 -9.51
C GLU A 44 15.71 -2.11 -8.92
N ASP A 45 15.20 -1.09 -8.21
CA ASP A 45 16.00 -0.02 -7.60
C ASP A 45 16.52 -0.37 -6.18
N LEU A 46 16.22 -1.58 -5.69
CA LEU A 46 16.58 -2.09 -4.36
C LEU A 46 17.82 -3.02 -4.37
N LEU A 47 18.59 -3.04 -5.46
CA LEU A 47 19.76 -3.89 -5.68
C LEU A 47 21.09 -3.12 -5.61
#